data_AF-A0A9W6BLN0-F1
#
_entry.id   AF-A0A9W6BLN0-F1
#
_cell.length_a   1.000
_cell.length_b   1.000
_cell.length_c   1.000
_cell.angle_alpha   90.00
_cell.angle_beta   90.00
_cell.angle_gamma   90.00
#
_symmetry.space_group_name_H-M   'P 1'
#
loop_
_entity.id
_entity.type
_entity.pdbx_description
1 polymer ?
#
loop_
_entity_poly.entity_id
_entity_poly.type
_entity_poly.pdbx_seq_one_letter_code
_entity_poly.pdbx_strand_id
1 'polypeptide(L)'
;MDRSHQCRGNMQQHSHKLHPFYTAQPPTRTCLARAHRGRAFGRAMSAWAWPGPLAWRDGSVQSGKEPSARGKAPTKAPQPTLQPEVSSQRDESPGSGRAADLTEDARASGSGNGSSTVDGQGGAGSQPWPAAPSAGTDLQTPAQQQPPPPQQQQQGPSTNTVTTFAYGANMNFLTLARREVRVLSRDPAFVVDSAVRLVFKHQGGYATLERAEDGGEQAGAQAEPRFRPYDGRIHGVLYRVTREDFAKLSKREGGYLVQELQVQTYDGSLHTALVFVSNPLFKLPEEVTPTEKYLAKVREGARDNYLDPAYQAFLSGISTVPGAGLGSEYYNTPSKYMGYSFLVVVALITLAYLFQH
;
A
#
# COMPACT_ATOMS: atom_id res chain seq x y z
N MET A 1 -68.22 12.02 18.20
CA MET A 1 -67.48 12.07 16.91
C MET A 1 -66.06 11.64 17.21
N ASP A 2 -65.83 10.40 17.62
CA ASP A 2 -65.86 9.16 16.83
C ASP A 2 -64.81 9.18 15.71
N ARG A 3 -63.63 8.62 16.02
CA ARG A 3 -62.58 8.19 15.07
C ARG A 3 -61.61 7.25 15.78
N SER A 4 -61.96 5.98 15.73
CA SER A 4 -61.14 4.82 16.05
C SER A 4 -60.09 4.61 14.95
N HIS A 5 -58.81 4.79 15.29
CA HIS A 5 -57.68 4.40 14.43
C HIS A 5 -57.16 3.02 14.84
N GLN A 6 -57.37 2.07 13.93
CA GLN A 6 -56.99 0.67 14.02
C GLN A 6 -55.60 0.49 13.40
N CYS A 7 -54.56 0.32 14.23
CA CYS A 7 -53.22 -0.04 13.76
C CYS A 7 -53.10 -1.57 13.65
N ARG A 8 -53.10 -2.09 12.42
CA ARG A 8 -52.71 -3.47 12.10
C ARG A 8 -51.19 -3.60 12.22
N GLY A 9 -50.72 -4.40 13.18
CA GLY A 9 -49.34 -4.88 13.23
C GLY A 9 -49.11 -5.97 12.19
N ASN A 10 -48.13 -5.77 11.30
CA ASN A 10 -47.67 -6.79 10.36
C ASN A 10 -46.43 -7.46 10.96
N MET A 11 -46.65 -8.57 11.67
CA MET A 11 -45.61 -9.36 12.33
C MET A 11 -45.11 -10.43 11.34
N GLN A 12 -44.12 -10.09 10.52
CA GLN A 12 -43.42 -11.06 9.67
C GLN A 12 -42.48 -11.91 10.53
N GLN A 13 -42.91 -13.14 10.82
CA GLN A 13 -42.07 -14.17 11.40
C GLN A 13 -41.07 -14.66 10.34
N HIS A 14 -39.80 -14.25 10.46
CA HIS A 14 -38.70 -14.87 9.74
C HIS A 14 -38.31 -16.19 10.42
N SER A 15 -38.77 -17.29 9.84
CA SER A 15 -38.40 -18.64 10.21
C SER A 15 -36.96 -18.93 9.76
N HIS A 16 -36.02 -18.99 10.70
CA HIS A 16 -34.66 -19.47 10.44
C HIS A 16 -34.69 -20.99 10.19
N LYS A 17 -34.43 -21.40 8.94
CA LYS A 17 -34.10 -22.79 8.59
C LYS A 17 -32.66 -23.06 8.99
N LEU A 18 -32.47 -23.92 9.99
CA LEU A 18 -31.19 -24.52 10.34
C LEU A 18 -30.79 -25.50 9.23
N HIS A 19 -29.68 -25.23 8.55
CA HIS A 19 -29.07 -26.16 7.61
C HIS A 19 -28.24 -27.20 8.37
N PRO A 20 -28.38 -28.51 8.07
CA PRO A 20 -27.62 -29.56 8.73
C PRO A 20 -26.16 -29.61 8.27
N PHE A 21 -25.32 -29.96 9.25
CA PHE A 21 -23.92 -30.31 9.19
C PHE A 21 -23.48 -31.03 7.90
N TYR A 22 -22.53 -30.42 7.19
CA TYR A 22 -21.72 -31.11 6.18
C TYR A 22 -20.64 -31.91 6.89
N THR A 23 -20.75 -33.24 6.83
CA THR A 23 -19.70 -34.19 7.21
C THR A 23 -18.52 -34.09 6.25
N ALA A 24 -17.33 -33.83 6.81
CA ALA A 24 -16.06 -33.83 6.09
C ALA A 24 -15.72 -35.23 5.55
N GLN A 25 -15.44 -35.34 4.26
CA GLN A 25 -14.79 -36.51 3.67
C GLN A 25 -13.27 -36.39 3.83
N PRO A 26 -12.56 -37.48 4.21
CA PRO A 26 -11.10 -37.47 4.29
C PRO A 26 -10.46 -37.50 2.88
N PRO A 27 -9.34 -36.80 2.66
CA PRO A 27 -8.67 -36.80 1.37
C PRO A 27 -7.96 -38.13 1.11
N THR A 28 -8.32 -38.76 -0.01
CA THR A 28 -7.59 -39.88 -0.60
C THR A 28 -6.21 -39.43 -1.07
N ARG A 29 -5.16 -40.02 -0.49
CA ARG A 29 -3.78 -39.91 -0.97
C ARG A 29 -3.66 -40.57 -2.34
N THR A 30 -3.34 -39.80 -3.37
CA THR A 30 -2.87 -40.33 -4.65
C THR A 30 -1.37 -40.06 -4.77
N CYS A 31 -0.57 -41.11 -4.59
CA CYS A 31 0.83 -41.11 -4.96
C CYS A 31 0.93 -41.09 -6.49
N LEU A 32 1.41 -39.99 -7.07
CA LEU A 32 1.80 -39.93 -8.47
C LEU A 32 3.31 -39.77 -8.61
N ALA A 33 3.83 -40.59 -9.52
CA ALA A 33 5.23 -40.92 -9.69
C ALA A 33 6.08 -39.74 -10.17
N ARG A 34 7.30 -39.75 -9.63
CA ARG A 34 8.46 -38.96 -10.00
C ARG A 34 8.84 -39.22 -11.46
N ALA A 35 8.67 -38.22 -12.33
CA ALA A 35 9.26 -38.22 -13.67
C ALA A 35 10.46 -37.26 -13.70
N HIS A 36 11.66 -37.84 -13.75
CA HIS A 36 12.88 -37.12 -14.11
C HIS A 36 12.82 -36.73 -15.60
N ARG A 37 12.86 -35.42 -15.89
CA ARG A 37 13.30 -34.91 -17.19
C ARG A 37 14.24 -33.73 -16.97
N GLY A 38 15.52 -33.97 -17.23
CA GLY A 38 16.47 -32.90 -17.49
C GLY A 38 16.13 -32.23 -18.83
N ARG A 39 16.32 -30.91 -18.89
CA ARG A 39 16.66 -30.20 -20.12
C ARG A 39 17.23 -28.83 -19.77
N ALA A 40 18.40 -28.59 -20.33
CA ALA A 40 19.09 -27.32 -20.36
C ALA A 40 18.34 -26.32 -21.26
N PHE A 41 18.21 -25.08 -20.79
CA PHE A 41 18.06 -23.86 -21.58
C PHE A 41 18.72 -22.75 -20.73
N GLY A 42 19.77 -22.07 -21.19
CA GLY A 42 19.67 -21.13 -22.30
C GLY A 42 19.32 -19.75 -21.70
N ARG A 43 20.33 -19.00 -21.25
CA ARG A 43 20.16 -17.62 -20.78
C ARG A 43 19.72 -16.74 -21.95
N ALA A 44 18.44 -16.39 -22.01
CA ALA A 44 17.96 -15.25 -22.78
C ALA A 44 17.92 -14.03 -21.85
N MET A 45 18.75 -13.03 -22.15
CA MET A 45 18.72 -11.72 -21.49
C MET A 45 17.50 -10.95 -21.98
N SER A 46 16.49 -10.80 -21.13
CA SER A 46 15.38 -9.88 -21.38
C SER A 46 15.80 -8.47 -20.97
N ALA A 47 16.47 -7.75 -21.88
CA ALA A 47 16.73 -6.32 -21.74
C ALA A 47 15.49 -5.54 -22.21
N TRP A 48 14.53 -5.33 -21.31
CA TRP A 48 13.52 -4.28 -21.45
C TRP A 48 13.89 -3.12 -20.53
N ALA A 49 15.00 -2.45 -20.85
CA ALA A 49 15.27 -1.12 -20.36
C ALA A 49 14.55 -0.16 -21.31
N TRP A 50 13.43 0.41 -20.87
CA TRP A 50 12.81 1.55 -21.54
C TRP A 50 13.62 2.80 -21.18
N PRO A 51 14.28 3.48 -22.14
CA PRO A 51 14.77 4.82 -21.92
C PRO A 51 13.57 5.76 -22.09
N GLY A 52 13.04 6.28 -20.99
CA GLY A 52 12.06 7.36 -21.06
C GLY A 52 12.68 8.64 -21.66
N PRO A 53 11.87 9.51 -22.29
CA PRO A 53 12.37 10.70 -22.96
C PRO A 53 12.90 11.73 -21.95
N LEU A 54 14.21 12.01 -22.06
CA LEU A 54 14.89 13.16 -21.47
C LEU A 54 14.45 14.43 -22.21
N ALA A 55 13.51 15.18 -21.66
CA ALA A 55 13.22 16.53 -22.15
C ALA A 55 12.57 17.42 -21.08
N TRP A 56 13.28 17.69 -19.97
CA TRP A 56 13.12 18.94 -19.22
C TRP A 56 14.51 19.33 -18.69
N ARG A 57 15.17 20.22 -19.44
CA ARG A 57 16.40 20.88 -19.03
C ARG A 57 16.29 22.34 -19.45
N ASP A 58 15.91 23.18 -18.49
CA ASP A 58 16.15 24.61 -18.60
C ASP A 58 17.67 24.85 -18.53
N GLY A 59 18.19 25.50 -19.57
CA GLY A 59 19.41 26.33 -19.45
C GLY A 59 19.10 27.54 -18.55
N SER A 60 20.05 28.26 -17.99
CA SER A 60 21.45 28.42 -18.37
C SER A 60 22.15 29.18 -17.24
N VAL A 61 23.25 28.65 -16.72
CA VAL A 61 24.33 29.48 -16.15
C VAL A 61 25.64 28.99 -16.77
N GLN A 62 26.10 29.74 -17.77
CA GLN A 62 27.46 29.71 -18.29
C GLN A 62 28.41 30.25 -17.20
N SER A 63 29.46 29.52 -16.82
CA SER A 63 30.76 29.38 -17.49
C SER A 63 31.83 30.21 -16.78
N GLY A 64 32.87 29.50 -16.36
CA GLY A 64 34.17 30.01 -15.97
C GLY A 64 34.81 29.06 -14.96
N LYS A 65 36.07 28.63 -15.05
CA LYS A 65 37.10 28.68 -16.10
C LYS A 65 38.24 27.79 -15.57
N GLU A 66 38.44 26.61 -16.17
CA GLU A 66 39.74 25.96 -16.49
C GLU A 66 40.88 25.81 -15.42
N PRO A 67 42.00 25.10 -15.70
CA PRO A 67 42.28 23.82 -15.04
C PRO A 67 43.62 23.80 -14.28
N SER A 68 43.88 22.75 -13.50
CA SER A 68 45.25 22.43 -13.09
C SER A 68 45.56 20.94 -13.10
N ALA A 69 46.69 20.67 -13.75
CA ALA A 69 47.35 19.43 -14.10
C ALA A 69 47.42 18.35 -13.00
N ARG A 70 47.34 17.08 -13.42
CA ARG A 70 48.13 16.03 -12.76
C ARG A 70 48.48 14.84 -13.66
N GLY A 71 49.78 14.79 -14.00
CA GLY A 71 50.70 13.66 -13.93
C GLY A 71 50.26 12.26 -14.39
N LYS A 72 50.94 11.78 -15.44
CA LYS A 72 50.99 10.38 -15.88
C LYS A 72 52.03 9.55 -15.08
N ALA A 73 51.64 8.29 -14.85
CA ALA A 73 52.44 7.04 -14.92
C ALA A 73 53.39 6.69 -13.73
N PRO A 74 53.99 5.48 -13.71
CA PRO A 74 53.34 4.17 -13.49
C PRO A 74 54.10 3.31 -12.47
N THR A 75 53.48 2.31 -11.83
CA THR A 75 54.26 1.18 -11.27
C THR A 75 53.44 -0.11 -11.24
N LYS A 76 54.06 -1.16 -11.77
CA LYS A 76 53.53 -2.49 -12.04
C LYS A 76 54.24 -3.49 -11.11
N ALA A 77 53.52 -4.57 -10.78
CA ALA A 77 53.97 -5.86 -10.23
C ALA A 77 54.02 -6.03 -8.68
N PRO A 78 53.96 -7.27 -8.15
CA PRO A 78 53.32 -8.50 -8.65
C PRO A 78 52.38 -9.19 -7.61
N GLN A 79 51.51 -10.08 -8.12
CA GLN A 79 50.70 -11.03 -7.35
C GLN A 79 51.56 -12.11 -6.66
N PRO A 80 51.16 -12.60 -5.48
CA PRO A 80 51.55 -13.91 -4.99
C PRO A 80 50.44 -14.96 -5.20
N THR A 81 50.77 -15.91 -6.06
CA THR A 81 50.71 -17.38 -5.90
C THR A 81 49.58 -18.01 -5.05
N LEU A 82 48.73 -18.76 -5.75
CA LEU A 82 47.88 -19.84 -5.22
C LEU A 82 48.74 -21.04 -4.75
N GLN A 83 48.40 -21.61 -3.61
CA GLN A 83 48.69 -23.02 -3.28
C GLN A 83 47.39 -23.71 -2.84
N PRO A 84 47.13 -24.94 -3.33
CA PRO A 84 46.15 -25.85 -2.74
C PRO A 84 46.85 -26.92 -1.90
N GLU A 85 46.53 -27.02 -0.61
CA GLU A 85 46.80 -28.19 0.25
C GLU A 85 45.47 -28.93 0.50
N VAL A 86 45.28 -30.15 0.00
CA VAL A 86 45.66 -31.46 0.60
C VAL A 86 44.66 -31.93 1.66
N SER A 87 43.77 -32.82 1.18
CA SER A 87 43.27 -34.08 1.77
C SER A 87 43.36 -34.34 3.29
N SER A 88 42.20 -34.67 3.86
CA SER A 88 41.99 -35.81 4.77
C SER A 88 40.47 -36.09 4.83
N GLN A 89 39.95 -37.15 4.18
CA GLN A 89 39.83 -38.51 4.72
C GLN A 89 39.48 -38.55 6.21
N ARG A 90 38.20 -38.79 6.50
CA ARG A 90 37.78 -39.54 7.68
C ARG A 90 36.60 -40.43 7.36
N ASP A 91 36.75 -41.63 7.88
CA ASP A 91 35.99 -42.83 7.64
C ASP A 91 34.59 -42.83 8.25
N GLU A 92 33.77 -43.65 7.61
CA GLU A 92 32.74 -44.54 8.15
C GLU A 92 32.51 -44.56 9.67
N SER A 93 31.25 -44.40 10.08
CA SER A 93 30.53 -45.50 10.73
C SER A 93 29.02 -45.25 10.84
N PRO A 94 28.17 -46.23 10.47
CA PRO A 94 26.72 -46.16 10.66
C PRO A 94 26.33 -46.79 12.02
N GLY A 95 25.71 -45.98 12.88
CA GLY A 95 25.16 -46.43 14.16
C GLY A 95 23.63 -46.46 14.13
N SER A 96 23.07 -47.64 13.88
CA SER A 96 21.67 -47.98 14.12
C SER A 96 21.29 -47.86 15.60
N GLY A 97 20.08 -47.39 15.92
CA GLY A 97 19.51 -47.59 17.25
C GLY A 97 18.16 -46.93 17.50
N ARG A 98 17.10 -47.75 17.49
CA ARG A 98 15.87 -47.74 18.33
C ARG A 98 15.13 -46.41 18.58
N ALA A 99 13.84 -46.27 18.23
CA ALA A 99 12.65 -46.98 18.72
C ALA A 99 12.37 -46.80 20.23
N ALA A 100 11.52 -45.82 20.54
CA ALA A 100 10.56 -45.73 21.65
C ALA A 100 9.70 -44.49 21.29
N ASP A 101 8.43 -44.59 20.88
CA ASP A 101 7.25 -45.06 21.62
C ASP A 101 7.10 -44.36 22.96
N LEU A 102 6.24 -43.33 23.01
CA LEU A 102 5.52 -42.85 24.19
C LEU A 102 4.30 -42.03 23.73
N THR A 103 3.16 -42.70 23.77
CA THR A 103 1.80 -42.20 24.01
C THR A 103 1.67 -41.38 25.29
N GLU A 104 0.80 -40.36 25.28
CA GLU A 104 -0.20 -39.97 26.31
C GLU A 104 -0.67 -38.53 26.00
N ASP A 105 -1.89 -38.32 25.52
CA ASP A 105 -3.15 -38.16 26.27
C ASP A 105 -3.11 -37.08 27.37
N ALA A 106 -3.76 -35.94 27.11
CA ALA A 106 -4.39 -35.12 28.14
C ALA A 106 -5.55 -34.29 27.58
N ARG A 107 -6.76 -34.74 27.88
CA ARG A 107 -8.02 -33.99 27.88
C ARG A 107 -8.05 -32.99 29.05
N ALA A 108 -8.61 -31.80 28.83
CA ALA A 108 -9.51 -31.11 29.77
C ALA A 108 -10.03 -29.83 29.08
N SER A 109 -11.30 -29.70 28.67
CA SER A 109 -12.49 -29.40 29.47
C SER A 109 -12.37 -28.10 30.30
N GLY A 110 -13.05 -27.04 29.84
CA GLY A 110 -13.18 -25.77 30.54
C GLY A 110 -14.38 -24.98 30.01
N SER A 111 -15.57 -25.44 30.38
CA SER A 111 -16.85 -24.76 30.21
C SER A 111 -16.94 -23.57 31.16
N GLY A 112 -17.46 -22.43 30.69
CA GLY A 112 -17.65 -21.23 31.49
C GLY A 112 -18.73 -20.32 30.91
N ASN A 113 -19.99 -20.67 31.18
CA ASN A 113 -21.16 -19.81 31.01
C ASN A 113 -21.09 -18.67 32.03
N GLY A 114 -21.15 -17.42 31.54
CA GLY A 114 -21.30 -16.22 32.35
C GLY A 114 -22.45 -15.36 31.82
N SER A 115 -23.65 -15.68 32.29
CA SER A 115 -24.87 -14.89 32.13
C SER A 115 -24.86 -13.75 33.15
N SER A 116 -24.92 -12.51 32.68
CA SER A 116 -25.35 -11.38 33.51
C SER A 116 -26.20 -10.42 32.68
N THR A 117 -27.51 -10.61 32.83
CA THR A 117 -28.56 -9.62 32.70
C THR A 117 -28.24 -8.36 33.51
N VAL A 118 -28.28 -7.19 32.87
CA VAL A 118 -28.53 -5.91 33.55
C VAL A 118 -29.52 -5.12 32.70
N ASP A 119 -30.78 -5.19 33.11
CA ASP A 119 -31.84 -4.28 32.72
C ASP A 119 -31.58 -2.92 33.38
N GLY A 120 -31.45 -1.88 32.56
CA GLY A 120 -31.31 -0.49 32.99
C GLY A 120 -32.39 0.37 32.36
N GLN A 121 -33.58 0.36 32.98
CA GLN A 121 -34.63 1.35 32.80
C GLN A 121 -34.16 2.72 33.33
N GLY A 122 -34.41 3.80 32.60
CA GLY A 122 -34.43 5.14 33.20
C GLY A 122 -34.34 6.30 32.23
N GLY A 123 -35.38 7.15 32.23
CA GLY A 123 -35.18 8.58 32.05
C GLY A 123 -35.66 9.20 30.74
N ALA A 124 -36.98 9.32 30.59
CA ALA A 124 -37.58 10.33 29.73
C ALA A 124 -37.29 11.73 30.30
N GLY A 125 -36.61 12.57 29.52
CA GLY A 125 -36.33 13.97 29.84
C GLY A 125 -36.59 14.85 28.62
N SER A 126 -37.86 15.14 28.38
CA SER A 126 -38.33 16.12 27.40
C SER A 126 -38.04 17.55 27.91
N GLN A 127 -37.09 18.24 27.28
CA GLN A 127 -36.91 19.68 27.46
C GLN A 127 -37.70 20.48 26.39
N PRO A 128 -38.41 21.54 26.80
CA PRO A 128 -39.15 22.42 25.89
C PRO A 128 -38.23 23.41 25.17
N TRP A 129 -38.56 23.63 23.90
CA TRP A 129 -37.96 24.64 23.02
C TRP A 129 -38.36 26.06 23.46
N PRO A 130 -37.42 27.02 23.61
CA PRO A 130 -37.77 28.42 23.74
C PRO A 130 -38.05 29.06 22.37
N ALA A 131 -38.91 30.07 22.44
CA ALA A 131 -39.64 30.73 21.38
C ALA A 131 -38.77 31.47 20.34
N ALA A 132 -39.33 31.55 19.13
CA ALA A 132 -38.88 32.41 18.05
C ALA A 132 -39.06 33.89 18.42
N PRO A 133 -38.04 34.75 18.24
CA PRO A 133 -38.24 36.18 18.23
C PRO A 133 -38.62 36.69 16.84
N SER A 134 -39.57 37.63 16.93
CA SER A 134 -40.29 38.38 15.93
C SER A 134 -39.43 39.20 14.97
N ALA A 135 -40.02 39.40 13.78
CA ALA A 135 -39.60 40.32 12.75
C ALA A 135 -39.40 41.75 13.28
N GLY A 136 -38.23 42.30 12.98
CA GLY A 136 -37.90 43.71 13.12
C GLY A 136 -37.08 44.13 11.90
N THR A 137 -37.72 44.91 11.03
CA THR A 137 -37.15 45.49 9.82
C THR A 137 -36.33 46.72 10.21
N ASP A 138 -35.01 46.65 10.06
CA ASP A 138 -34.15 47.83 10.03
C ASP A 138 -33.11 47.69 8.91
N LEU A 139 -33.31 48.47 7.85
CA LEU A 139 -32.37 48.70 6.77
C LEU A 139 -31.22 49.58 7.29
N GLN A 140 -30.22 48.97 7.92
CA GLN A 140 -28.91 49.59 8.13
C GLN A 140 -27.92 49.00 7.13
N THR A 141 -27.46 49.85 6.20
CA THR A 141 -26.36 49.59 5.29
C THR A 141 -25.12 49.19 6.10
N PRO A 142 -24.61 47.95 6.00
CA PRO A 142 -23.39 47.57 6.71
C PRO A 142 -22.22 48.29 6.06
N ALA A 143 -21.57 49.17 6.82
CA ALA A 143 -20.25 49.67 6.49
C ALA A 143 -19.34 48.46 6.22
N GLN A 144 -18.78 48.41 5.01
CA GLN A 144 -17.79 47.41 4.60
C GLN A 144 -16.62 47.43 5.58
N GLN A 145 -16.67 46.55 6.59
CA GLN A 145 -15.50 46.17 7.35
C GLN A 145 -14.57 45.51 6.34
N GLN A 146 -13.51 46.22 5.97
CA GLN A 146 -12.40 45.65 5.23
C GLN A 146 -11.98 44.36 5.96
N PRO A 147 -11.99 43.20 5.29
CA PRO A 147 -11.50 41.98 5.91
C PRO A 147 -10.09 42.25 6.41
N PRO A 148 -9.76 41.87 7.65
CA PRO A 148 -8.42 42.05 8.19
C PRO A 148 -7.43 41.49 7.16
N PRO A 149 -6.33 42.22 6.86
CA PRO A 149 -5.34 41.75 5.91
C PRO A 149 -4.95 40.33 6.31
N PRO A 150 -4.90 39.37 5.36
CA PRO A 150 -4.61 37.98 5.66
C PRO A 150 -3.33 37.96 6.50
N GLN A 151 -3.49 37.58 7.78
CA GLN A 151 -2.37 37.45 8.69
C GLN A 151 -1.44 36.44 8.04
N GLN A 152 -0.33 36.96 7.50
CA GLN A 152 0.74 36.15 6.95
C GLN A 152 1.20 35.27 8.09
N GLN A 153 0.73 34.01 8.09
CA GLN A 153 1.16 32.99 9.02
C GLN A 153 2.68 33.03 9.02
N GLN A 154 3.25 33.46 10.14
CA GLN A 154 4.68 33.57 10.33
C GLN A 154 5.29 32.23 9.97
N GLN A 155 5.92 32.18 8.80
CA GLN A 155 6.69 31.04 8.35
C GLN A 155 7.88 30.96 9.31
N GLY A 156 7.74 30.15 10.35
CA GLY A 156 8.84 29.78 11.23
C GLY A 156 10.03 29.29 10.40
N PRO A 157 11.26 29.33 10.96
CA PRO A 157 12.49 29.01 10.24
C PRO A 157 12.28 27.76 9.39
N SER A 158 12.35 27.92 8.07
CA SER A 158 11.94 26.91 7.10
C SER A 158 12.73 25.63 7.32
N THR A 159 12.18 24.71 8.12
CA THR A 159 12.83 23.44 8.40
C THR A 159 13.00 22.74 7.06
N ASN A 160 14.25 22.43 6.70
CA ASN A 160 14.61 21.76 5.44
C ASN A 160 14.19 20.27 5.44
N THR A 161 13.06 19.99 6.06
CA THR A 161 12.53 18.66 6.30
C THR A 161 11.12 18.53 5.75
N VAL A 162 10.78 17.34 5.32
CA VAL A 162 9.47 16.95 4.80
C VAL A 162 8.97 15.78 5.63
N THR A 163 7.69 15.82 5.96
CA THR A 163 6.98 14.72 6.59
C THR A 163 6.28 13.90 5.50
N THR A 164 6.58 12.61 5.40
CA THR A 164 5.98 11.72 4.40
C THR A 164 5.42 10.46 5.06
N PHE A 165 4.25 10.03 4.62
CA PHE A 165 3.58 8.85 5.13
C PHE A 165 3.71 7.67 4.16
N ALA A 166 4.26 6.57 4.64
CA ALA A 166 4.45 5.34 3.88
C ALA A 166 3.47 4.25 4.34
N TYR A 167 2.71 3.67 3.41
CA TYR A 167 1.73 2.61 3.68
C TYR A 167 1.99 1.32 2.88
N GLY A 168 3.04 1.30 2.05
CA GLY A 168 3.41 0.18 1.18
C GLY A 168 4.86 -0.28 1.42
N ALA A 169 5.56 -0.68 0.36
CA ALA A 169 6.94 -1.19 0.47
C ALA A 169 7.94 -0.16 1.06
N ASN A 170 7.63 1.13 1.05
CA ASN A 170 8.46 2.17 1.68
C ASN A 170 8.43 2.15 3.22
N MET A 171 7.54 1.39 3.85
CA MET A 171 7.62 1.12 5.29
C MET A 171 8.89 0.33 5.64
N ASN A 172 9.45 -0.41 4.68
CA ASN A 172 10.65 -1.19 4.88
C ASN A 172 11.90 -0.29 4.79
N PHE A 173 12.64 -0.17 5.89
CA PHE A 173 13.81 0.70 5.98
C PHE A 173 14.90 0.34 4.95
N LEU A 174 15.13 -0.94 4.68
CA LEU A 174 16.08 -1.38 3.66
C LEU A 174 15.69 -0.92 2.25
N THR A 175 14.40 -0.76 1.97
CA THR A 175 13.90 -0.22 0.71
C THR A 175 14.24 1.27 0.57
N LEU A 176 14.11 2.06 1.65
CA LEU A 176 14.52 3.46 1.66
C LEU A 176 16.04 3.62 1.56
N ALA A 177 16.80 2.81 2.30
CA ALA A 177 18.27 2.83 2.27
C ALA A 177 18.82 2.52 0.87
N ARG A 178 18.26 1.54 0.16
CA ARG A 178 18.63 1.23 -1.24
C ARG A 178 18.32 2.36 -2.23
N ARG A 179 17.46 3.30 -1.84
CA ARG A 179 17.12 4.50 -2.62
C ARG A 179 17.90 5.72 -2.17
N GLU A 180 18.86 5.54 -1.26
CA GLU A 180 19.72 6.61 -0.72
C GLU A 180 18.91 7.71 -0.01
N VAL A 181 17.79 7.32 0.62
CA VAL A 181 16.94 8.22 1.40
C VAL A 181 17.35 8.14 2.86
N ARG A 182 17.84 9.25 3.42
CA ARG A 182 18.16 9.33 4.85
C ARG A 182 16.92 9.69 5.67
N VAL A 183 16.54 8.79 6.56
CA VAL A 183 15.45 9.01 7.52
C VAL A 183 15.99 9.72 8.76
N LEU A 184 15.35 10.82 9.17
CA LEU A 184 15.69 11.61 10.36
C LEU A 184 14.91 11.13 11.59
N SER A 185 13.62 10.82 11.42
CA SER A 185 12.79 10.18 12.43
C SER A 185 11.73 9.31 11.75
N ARG A 186 11.17 8.38 12.52
CA ARG A 186 10.10 7.48 12.07
C ARG A 186 9.16 7.18 13.23
N ASP A 187 7.86 7.26 12.96
CA ASP A 187 6.83 7.06 13.97
C ASP A 187 5.68 6.24 13.36
N PRO A 188 5.17 5.19 14.03
CA PRO A 188 4.00 4.47 13.55
C PRO A 188 2.77 5.38 13.59
N ALA A 189 2.00 5.38 12.51
CA ALA A 189 0.86 6.25 12.34
C ALA A 189 -0.26 5.57 11.55
N PHE A 190 -1.44 6.19 11.53
CA PHE A 190 -2.56 5.76 10.71
C PHE A 190 -3.27 6.95 10.06
N VAL A 191 -3.96 6.69 8.96
CA VAL A 191 -4.76 7.70 8.25
C VAL A 191 -6.01 8.05 9.05
N VAL A 192 -6.26 9.34 9.27
CA VAL A 192 -7.41 9.82 10.07
C VAL A 192 -8.72 9.74 9.28
N ASP A 193 -8.66 9.99 7.98
CA ASP A 193 -9.82 9.98 7.08
C ASP A 193 -10.30 8.53 6.82
N SER A 194 -11.46 8.19 7.39
CA SER A 194 -12.08 6.87 7.24
C SER A 194 -12.61 6.58 5.83
N ALA A 195 -12.73 7.61 4.97
CA ALA A 195 -13.10 7.41 3.57
C ALA A 195 -11.93 6.89 2.74
N VAL A 196 -10.69 7.03 3.21
CA VAL A 196 -9.49 6.55 2.52
C VAL A 196 -9.32 5.05 2.74
N ARG A 197 -9.07 4.33 1.64
CA ARG A 197 -8.96 2.88 1.60
C ARG A 197 -7.63 2.47 0.97
N LEU A 198 -7.05 1.39 1.48
CA LEU A 198 -5.88 0.74 0.89
C LEU A 198 -6.36 -0.22 -0.19
N VAL A 199 -5.84 -0.09 -1.41
CA VAL A 199 -6.14 -1.01 -2.51
C VAL A 199 -4.89 -1.39 -3.30
N PHE A 200 -4.86 -2.57 -3.90
CA PHE A 200 -3.77 -3.02 -4.78
C PHE A 200 -4.12 -2.79 -6.26
N LYS A 201 -4.22 -1.52 -6.64
CA LYS A 201 -4.60 -1.05 -7.98
C LYS A 201 -3.51 -0.29 -8.71
N HIS A 202 -2.29 -0.21 -8.20
CA HIS A 202 -1.18 0.33 -8.97
C HIS A 202 -0.60 -0.73 -9.91
N GLN A 203 -0.05 -0.32 -11.06
CA GLN A 203 0.63 -1.20 -12.01
C GLN A 203 1.58 -2.19 -11.30
N GLY A 204 1.47 -3.48 -11.63
CA GLY A 204 2.22 -4.55 -10.97
C GLY A 204 1.61 -5.05 -9.65
N GLY A 205 0.40 -4.60 -9.30
CA GLY A 205 -0.29 -4.98 -8.08
C GLY A 205 0.31 -4.33 -6.83
N TYR A 206 0.85 -3.13 -6.97
CA TYR A 206 1.34 -2.36 -5.82
C TYR A 206 0.19 -1.62 -5.13
N ALA A 207 0.38 -1.33 -3.84
CA ALA A 207 -0.60 -0.63 -3.04
C ALA A 207 -0.76 0.82 -3.51
N THR A 208 -1.98 1.32 -3.36
CA THR A 208 -2.34 2.71 -3.49
C THR A 208 -3.47 3.08 -2.54
N LEU A 209 -3.75 4.38 -2.41
CA LEU A 209 -4.86 4.89 -1.62
C LEU A 209 -5.97 5.38 -2.56
N GLU A 210 -7.22 5.13 -2.19
CA GLU A 210 -8.42 5.65 -2.86
C GLU A 210 -9.37 6.23 -1.82
N ARG A 211 -10.04 7.35 -2.09
CA ARG A 211 -11.23 7.71 -1.31
C ARG A 211 -12.44 6.97 -1.84
N ALA A 212 -13.35 6.62 -0.93
CA ALA A 212 -14.60 5.93 -1.26
C ALA A 212 -15.48 6.68 -2.28
N GLU A 213 -15.34 8.00 -2.37
CA GLU A 213 -16.10 8.86 -3.29
C GLU A 213 -15.46 8.99 -4.70
N ASP A 214 -14.16 8.70 -4.84
CA ASP A 214 -13.45 8.81 -6.12
C ASP A 214 -13.76 7.63 -7.07
N GLY A 215 -14.47 6.61 -6.58
CA GLY A 215 -15.05 5.55 -7.40
C GLY A 215 -16.28 6.08 -8.12
N GLY A 216 -16.07 6.84 -9.22
CA GLY A 216 -17.14 7.55 -9.94
C GLY A 216 -18.38 6.68 -10.25
N GLU A 217 -19.52 7.35 -10.49
CA GLU A 217 -20.87 6.78 -10.64
C GLU A 217 -21.02 5.55 -11.56
N GLN A 218 -20.06 5.26 -12.42
CA GLN A 218 -20.06 4.08 -13.29
C GLN A 218 -19.49 2.80 -12.64
N ALA A 219 -18.82 2.90 -11.49
CA ALA A 219 -18.49 1.75 -10.66
C ALA A 219 -19.72 1.39 -9.82
N GLY A 220 -20.62 0.59 -10.39
CA GLY A 220 -21.86 0.17 -9.76
C GLY A 220 -21.66 -0.21 -8.28
N ALA A 221 -22.44 0.43 -7.40
CA ALA A 221 -22.50 0.18 -5.96
C ALA A 221 -21.13 0.01 -5.27
N GLN A 222 -20.47 1.12 -4.92
CA GLN A 222 -19.37 1.24 -3.93
C GLN A 222 -18.74 -0.09 -3.51
N ALA A 223 -17.98 -0.73 -4.40
CA ALA A 223 -17.38 -2.01 -4.09
C ALA A 223 -16.46 -1.85 -2.87
N GLU A 224 -16.75 -2.61 -1.82
CA GLU A 224 -15.86 -2.72 -0.66
C GLU A 224 -14.47 -3.15 -1.16
N PRO A 225 -13.37 -2.56 -0.65
CA PRO A 225 -12.03 -2.94 -1.09
C PRO A 225 -11.85 -4.43 -0.83
N ARG A 226 -11.19 -5.12 -1.76
CA ARG A 226 -11.00 -6.57 -1.67
C ARG A 226 -10.26 -6.96 -0.40
N PHE A 227 -9.36 -6.10 0.06
CA PHE A 227 -8.58 -6.29 1.27
C PHE A 227 -8.84 -5.14 2.24
N ARG A 228 -9.62 -5.40 3.29
CA ARG A 228 -9.99 -4.41 4.29
C ARG A 228 -9.27 -4.68 5.62
N PRO A 229 -8.56 -3.69 6.20
CA PRO A 229 -8.05 -3.78 7.56
C PRO A 229 -9.18 -4.04 8.57
N TYR A 230 -8.92 -4.84 9.61
CA TYR A 230 -9.95 -5.25 10.57
C TYR A 230 -10.59 -4.08 11.32
N ASP A 231 -9.83 -3.04 11.62
CA ASP A 231 -10.29 -1.81 12.26
C ASP A 231 -10.71 -0.72 11.26
N GLY A 232 -10.64 -1.02 9.96
CA GLY A 232 -10.97 -0.11 8.87
C GLY A 232 -9.97 1.04 8.68
N ARG A 233 -8.83 1.06 9.39
CA ARG A 233 -7.84 2.13 9.29
C ARG A 233 -6.61 1.66 8.53
N ILE A 234 -5.93 2.61 7.88
CA ILE A 234 -4.71 2.33 7.13
C ILE A 234 -3.53 2.72 8.00
N HIS A 235 -2.79 1.73 8.47
CA HIS A 235 -1.59 1.94 9.27
C HIS A 235 -0.37 2.00 8.36
N GLY A 236 0.58 2.82 8.77
CA GLY A 236 1.81 3.06 8.04
C GLY A 236 2.85 3.72 8.93
N VAL A 237 3.88 4.27 8.30
CA VAL A 237 4.99 4.90 8.99
C VAL A 237 5.11 6.35 8.54
N LEU A 238 5.11 7.25 9.51
CA LEU A 238 5.40 8.66 9.33
C LEU A 238 6.92 8.86 9.36
N TYR A 239 7.51 9.28 8.27
CA TYR A 239 8.93 9.60 8.19
C TYR A 239 9.15 11.11 8.15
N ARG A 240 10.17 11.57 8.87
CA ARG A 240 10.78 12.88 8.64
C ARG A 240 12.06 12.70 7.83
N VAL A 241 12.13 13.34 6.66
CA VAL A 241 13.28 13.26 5.74
C VAL A 241 13.71 14.66 5.34
N THR A 242 14.89 14.79 4.73
CA THR A 242 15.29 16.08 4.11
C THR A 242 14.50 16.33 2.82
N ARG A 243 14.39 17.59 2.37
CA ARG A 243 13.77 17.90 1.06
C ARG A 243 14.51 17.23 -0.11
N GLU A 244 15.83 17.15 -0.03
CA GLU A 244 16.66 16.49 -1.04
C GLU A 244 16.34 14.99 -1.14
N ASP A 245 16.25 14.31 0.00
CA ASP A 245 15.94 12.88 0.03
C ASP A 245 14.49 12.59 -0.38
N PHE A 246 13.56 13.49 -0.04
CA PHE A 246 12.19 13.41 -0.56
C PHE A 246 12.15 13.54 -2.09
N ALA A 247 12.96 14.43 -2.68
CA ALA A 247 13.06 14.55 -4.13
C ALA A 247 13.64 13.28 -4.79
N LYS A 248 14.65 12.64 -4.16
CA LYS A 248 15.16 11.32 -4.59
C LYS A 248 14.07 10.27 -4.56
N LEU A 249 13.30 10.23 -3.47
CA LEU A 249 12.19 9.30 -3.30
C LEU A 249 11.11 9.51 -4.37
N SER A 250 10.68 10.75 -4.56
CA SER A 250 9.66 11.12 -5.56
C SER A 250 10.07 10.73 -6.98
N LYS A 251 11.34 10.94 -7.34
CA LYS A 251 11.88 10.50 -8.65
C LYS A 251 11.82 8.98 -8.86
N ARG A 252 11.86 8.18 -7.79
CA ARG A 252 11.79 6.70 -7.83
C ARG A 252 10.36 6.17 -7.81
N GLU A 253 9.39 6.95 -7.33
CA GLU A 253 7.97 6.62 -7.29
C GLU A 253 7.25 6.97 -8.61
N GLY A 254 7.87 6.58 -9.73
CA GLY A 254 7.28 6.77 -11.05
C GLY A 254 5.89 6.15 -11.13
N GLY A 255 4.93 6.90 -11.67
CA GLY A 255 3.53 6.47 -11.73
C GLY A 255 2.70 6.80 -10.49
N TYR A 256 3.29 7.44 -9.47
CA TYR A 256 2.55 8.03 -8.35
C TYR A 256 2.54 9.57 -8.44
N LEU A 257 1.53 10.18 -7.83
CA LEU A 257 1.37 11.60 -7.55
C LEU A 257 1.55 11.81 -6.05
N VAL A 258 2.03 12.99 -5.66
CA VAL A 258 2.13 13.37 -4.24
C VAL A 258 0.84 14.08 -3.82
N GLN A 259 0.25 13.66 -2.71
CA GLN A 259 -0.92 14.28 -2.10
C GLN A 259 -0.67 14.55 -0.61
N GLU A 260 -1.39 15.50 -0.02
CA GLU A 260 -1.39 15.73 1.42
C GLU A 260 -2.49 14.91 2.10
N LEU A 261 -2.15 14.30 3.23
CA LEU A 261 -3.09 13.49 4.00
C LEU A 261 -2.90 13.74 5.50
N GLN A 262 -4.01 13.79 6.23
CA GLN A 262 -3.98 13.85 7.69
C GLN A 262 -3.75 12.46 8.27
N VAL A 263 -2.73 12.36 9.11
CA VAL A 263 -2.34 11.12 9.80
C VAL A 263 -2.20 11.38 11.30
N GLN A 264 -2.46 10.36 12.10
CA GLN A 264 -2.26 10.38 13.54
C GLN A 264 -1.21 9.35 13.92
N THR A 265 -0.14 9.78 14.61
CA THR A 265 0.83 8.88 15.21
C THR A 265 0.22 8.17 16.43
N TYR A 266 0.78 7.03 16.83
CA TYR A 266 0.19 6.23 17.92
C TYR A 266 0.25 6.90 19.29
N ASP A 267 1.08 7.93 19.45
CA ASP A 267 1.10 8.81 20.63
C ASP A 267 -0.06 9.84 20.64
N GLY A 268 -0.87 9.88 19.58
CA GLY A 268 -2.01 10.79 19.42
C GLY A 268 -1.72 12.07 18.64
N SER A 269 -0.47 12.33 18.24
CA SER A 269 -0.10 13.56 17.52
C SER A 269 -0.67 13.57 16.09
N LEU A 270 -1.25 14.70 15.68
CA LEU A 270 -1.80 14.89 14.34
C LEU A 270 -0.79 15.57 13.42
N HIS A 271 -0.64 15.04 12.20
CA HIS A 271 0.29 15.55 11.21
C HIS A 271 -0.34 15.60 9.82
N THR A 272 -0.03 16.65 9.06
CA THR A 272 -0.23 16.68 7.61
C THR A 272 1.03 16.13 6.94
N ALA A 273 0.89 15.06 6.17
CA ALA A 273 2.01 14.34 5.56
C ALA A 273 1.83 14.18 4.05
N LEU A 274 2.96 14.19 3.33
CA LEU A 274 2.98 13.88 1.91
C LEU A 274 2.91 12.37 1.69
N VAL A 275 1.98 11.95 0.86
CA VAL A 275 1.73 10.54 0.53
C VAL A 275 1.76 10.33 -0.99
N PHE A 276 2.29 9.20 -1.43
CA PHE A 276 2.28 8.82 -2.83
C PHE A 276 0.97 8.10 -3.16
N VAL A 277 0.20 8.58 -4.13
CA VAL A 277 -1.06 7.98 -4.60
C VAL A 277 -0.95 7.70 -6.10
N SER A 278 -1.52 6.61 -6.62
CA SER A 278 -1.31 6.24 -8.02
C SER A 278 -1.82 7.32 -8.95
N ASN A 279 -1.01 7.66 -9.95
CA ASN A 279 -1.47 8.44 -11.07
C ASN A 279 -2.56 7.64 -11.81
N PRO A 280 -3.71 8.24 -12.16
CA PRO A 280 -4.77 7.57 -12.89
C PRO A 280 -4.31 6.81 -14.15
N LEU A 281 -3.26 7.28 -14.83
CA LEU A 281 -2.69 6.62 -16.01
C LEU A 281 -1.97 5.29 -15.71
N PHE A 282 -1.51 5.09 -14.47
CA PHE A 282 -0.83 3.87 -14.00
C PHE A 282 -1.70 3.01 -13.09
N LYS A 283 -2.96 3.42 -12.93
CA LYS A 283 -3.94 2.73 -12.11
C LYS A 283 -4.63 1.63 -12.91
N LEU A 284 -4.76 0.47 -12.30
CA LEU A 284 -5.48 -0.68 -12.83
C LEU A 284 -6.98 -0.43 -12.67
N PRO A 285 -7.81 -0.92 -13.62
CA PRO A 285 -9.25 -0.79 -13.53
C PRO A 285 -9.80 -1.53 -12.30
N GLU A 286 -9.25 -2.71 -12.01
CA GLU A 286 -9.66 -3.59 -10.93
C GLU A 286 -8.52 -3.88 -9.94
N GLU A 287 -8.89 -4.22 -8.72
CA GLU A 287 -7.95 -4.61 -7.68
C GLU A 287 -7.42 -6.02 -7.89
N VAL A 288 -6.09 -6.16 -7.90
CA VAL A 288 -5.40 -7.43 -8.12
C VAL A 288 -4.75 -7.94 -6.84
N THR A 289 -4.43 -9.23 -6.80
CA THR A 289 -3.72 -9.83 -5.66
C THR A 289 -2.25 -9.39 -5.68
N PRO A 290 -1.68 -8.86 -4.59
CA PRO A 290 -0.28 -8.44 -4.60
C PRO A 290 0.70 -9.61 -4.78
N THR A 291 1.87 -9.31 -5.33
CA THR A 291 2.94 -10.33 -5.42
C THR A 291 3.52 -10.67 -4.06
N GLU A 292 3.93 -11.92 -3.87
CA GLU A 292 4.56 -12.39 -2.64
C GLU A 292 5.78 -11.54 -2.25
N LYS A 293 6.66 -11.26 -3.22
CA LYS A 293 7.87 -10.44 -3.00
C LYS A 293 7.54 -9.01 -2.57
N TYR A 294 6.47 -8.43 -3.11
CA TYR A 294 6.05 -7.09 -2.72
C TYR A 294 5.51 -7.10 -1.30
N LEU A 295 4.55 -7.98 -1.02
CA LEU A 295 3.88 -8.03 0.27
C LEU A 295 4.82 -8.47 1.40
N ALA A 296 5.82 -9.30 1.13
CA ALA A 296 6.88 -9.62 2.08
C ALA A 296 7.60 -8.36 2.59
N LYS A 297 7.89 -7.38 1.72
CA LYS A 297 8.50 -6.10 2.14
C LYS A 297 7.53 -5.26 2.96
N VAL A 298 6.26 -5.24 2.59
CA VAL A 298 5.21 -4.51 3.34
C VAL A 298 5.11 -5.08 4.76
N ARG A 299 5.05 -6.41 4.89
CA ARG A 299 5.00 -7.13 6.18
C ARG A 299 6.25 -6.91 7.02
N GLU A 300 7.43 -7.02 6.42
CA GLU A 300 8.71 -6.73 7.08
C GLU A 300 8.74 -5.27 7.58
N GLY A 301 8.36 -4.31 6.74
CA GLY A 301 8.24 -2.91 7.14
C GLY A 301 7.24 -2.68 8.26
N ALA A 302 6.07 -3.33 8.24
CA ALA A 302 5.08 -3.21 9.29
C ALA A 302 5.62 -3.72 10.64
N ARG A 303 6.28 -4.88 10.63
CA ARG A 303 6.90 -5.48 11.82
C ARG A 303 8.04 -4.62 12.36
N ASP A 304 8.95 -4.18 11.51
CA ASP A 304 10.17 -3.46 11.89
C ASP A 304 9.90 -2.02 12.40
N ASN A 305 8.68 -1.51 12.18
CA ASN A 305 8.22 -0.22 12.72
C ASN A 305 7.12 -0.40 13.79
N TYR A 306 6.91 -1.62 14.29
CA TYR A 306 5.97 -1.92 15.38
C TYR A 306 4.56 -1.38 15.12
N LEU A 307 4.03 -1.56 13.90
CA LEU A 307 2.64 -1.22 13.61
C LEU A 307 1.68 -2.05 14.47
N ASP A 308 0.43 -1.62 14.55
CA ASP A 308 -0.61 -2.29 15.31
C ASP A 308 -0.66 -3.81 15.01
N PRO A 309 -0.68 -4.69 16.05
CA PRO A 309 -0.68 -6.14 15.84
C PRO A 309 -1.87 -6.67 15.03
N ALA A 310 -3.06 -6.07 15.16
CA ALA A 310 -4.22 -6.46 14.37
C ALA A 310 -4.02 -6.07 12.90
N TYR A 311 -3.38 -4.92 12.63
CA TYR A 311 -3.00 -4.54 11.27
C TYR A 311 -1.93 -5.47 10.68
N GLN A 312 -0.94 -5.89 11.48
CA GLN A 312 0.05 -6.89 11.05
C GLN A 312 -0.60 -8.25 10.73
N ALA A 313 -1.59 -8.67 11.53
CA ALA A 313 -2.38 -9.87 11.28
C ALA A 313 -3.20 -9.76 9.98
N PHE A 314 -3.81 -8.60 9.73
CA PHE A 314 -4.48 -8.29 8.47
C PHE A 314 -3.53 -8.44 7.28
N LEU A 315 -2.35 -7.79 7.30
CA LEU A 315 -1.36 -7.89 6.22
C LEU A 315 -0.90 -9.34 5.99
N SER A 316 -0.82 -10.14 7.06
CA SER A 316 -0.45 -11.55 6.99
C SER A 316 -1.56 -12.42 6.35
N GLY A 317 -2.82 -12.03 6.50
CA GLY A 317 -3.97 -12.71 5.91
C GLY A 317 -4.19 -12.44 4.41
N ILE A 318 -3.59 -11.39 3.85
CA ILE A 318 -3.69 -11.08 2.41
C ILE A 318 -3.06 -12.21 1.59
N SER A 319 -3.84 -12.79 0.66
CA SER A 319 -3.34 -13.78 -0.29
C SER A 319 -2.36 -13.16 -1.28
N THR A 320 -1.43 -13.97 -1.80
CA THR A 320 -0.38 -13.49 -2.72
C THR A 320 -0.25 -14.37 -3.95
N VAL A 321 0.27 -13.80 -5.04
CA VAL A 321 0.68 -14.56 -6.22
C VAL A 321 2.20 -14.59 -6.39
N PRO A 322 2.77 -15.65 -6.99
CA PRO A 322 4.18 -15.64 -7.41
C PRO A 322 4.46 -14.50 -8.39
N GLY A 323 5.63 -13.87 -8.30
CA GLY A 323 5.99 -12.76 -9.18
C GLY A 323 6.37 -13.17 -10.62
N ALA A 324 6.56 -14.45 -10.90
CA ALA A 324 6.93 -14.94 -12.22
C ALA A 324 5.67 -15.17 -13.07
N GLY A 325 5.61 -14.55 -14.25
CA GLY A 325 4.49 -14.74 -15.17
C GLY A 325 3.20 -14.05 -14.75
N LEU A 326 3.28 -12.83 -14.20
CA LEU A 326 2.09 -12.03 -13.91
C LEU A 326 1.25 -11.85 -15.18
N GLY A 327 -0.06 -12.05 -15.04
CA GLY A 327 -1.00 -11.90 -16.13
C GLY A 327 -1.11 -10.46 -16.63
N SER A 328 -1.77 -10.29 -17.78
CA SER A 328 -1.94 -8.98 -18.42
C SER A 328 -2.71 -7.97 -17.55
N GLU A 329 -3.54 -8.46 -16.64
CA GLU A 329 -4.34 -7.69 -15.68
C GLU A 329 -3.47 -6.87 -14.71
N TYR A 330 -2.22 -7.26 -14.46
CA TYR A 330 -1.28 -6.49 -13.64
C TYR A 330 -0.68 -5.28 -14.38
N TYR A 331 -0.87 -5.22 -15.70
CA TYR A 331 -0.26 -4.20 -16.55
C TYR A 331 -1.30 -3.48 -17.40
N ASN A 332 -2.59 -3.71 -17.16
CA ASN A 332 -3.65 -3.16 -17.98
C ASN A 332 -4.02 -1.73 -17.55
N THR A 333 -3.11 -0.79 -17.82
CA THR A 333 -3.26 0.61 -17.44
C THR A 333 -3.55 1.51 -18.64
N PRO A 334 -4.21 2.66 -18.46
CA PRO A 334 -4.41 3.63 -19.55
C PRO A 334 -3.11 4.04 -20.25
N SER A 335 -2.00 4.18 -19.51
CA SER A 335 -0.69 4.53 -20.07
C SER A 335 -0.20 3.51 -21.11
N LYS A 336 -0.47 2.22 -20.91
CA LYS A 336 -0.11 1.16 -21.86
C LYS A 336 -0.85 1.33 -23.18
N TYR A 337 -2.16 1.61 -23.11
CA TYR A 337 -2.98 1.84 -24.30
C TYR A 337 -2.57 3.10 -25.05
N MET A 338 -2.25 4.19 -24.34
CA MET A 338 -1.69 5.40 -24.96
C MET A 338 -0.39 5.11 -25.71
N GLY A 339 0.49 4.28 -25.13
CA GLY A 339 1.72 3.83 -25.79
C GLY A 339 1.44 3.05 -27.10
N TYR A 340 0.47 2.13 -27.09
CA TYR A 340 0.06 1.42 -28.31
C TYR A 340 -0.57 2.33 -29.34
N SER A 341 -1.45 3.24 -28.94
CA SER A 341 -2.04 4.23 -29.84
C SER A 341 -0.97 5.08 -30.51
N PHE A 342 0.04 5.53 -29.76
CA PHE A 342 1.17 6.27 -30.33
C PHE A 342 1.94 5.45 -31.37
N LEU A 343 2.24 4.19 -31.07
CA LEU A 343 2.93 3.31 -32.03
C LEU A 343 2.12 3.08 -33.31
N VAL A 344 0.80 2.90 -33.20
CA VAL A 344 -0.08 2.79 -34.36
C VAL A 344 -0.06 4.06 -35.20
N VAL A 345 -0.14 5.24 -34.57
CA VAL A 345 -0.06 6.52 -35.29
C VAL A 345 1.27 6.68 -36.02
N VAL A 346 2.40 6.38 -35.37
CA VAL A 346 3.73 6.44 -35.99
C VAL A 346 3.83 5.47 -37.18
N ALA A 347 3.29 4.25 -37.04
CA ALA A 347 3.27 3.27 -38.12
C ALA A 347 2.45 3.75 -39.32
N LEU A 348 1.27 4.35 -39.08
CA LEU A 348 0.44 4.93 -40.14
C LEU A 348 1.12 6.10 -40.85
N ILE A 349 1.79 7.00 -40.11
CA ILE A 349 2.56 8.11 -40.71
C ILE A 349 3.70 7.58 -41.56
N THR A 350 4.43 6.57 -41.07
CA THR A 350 5.55 5.95 -41.80
C THR A 350 5.06 5.28 -43.08
N LEU A 351 3.93 4.56 -43.00
CA LEU A 351 3.32 3.93 -44.17
C LEU A 351 2.88 4.98 -45.20
N ALA A 352 2.24 6.06 -44.76
CA ALA A 352 1.82 7.15 -45.64
C ALA A 352 3.02 7.81 -46.35
N TYR A 353 4.12 8.03 -45.63
CA TYR A 353 5.36 8.56 -46.20
C TYR A 353 5.94 7.63 -47.29
N LEU A 354 5.94 6.31 -47.07
CA LEU A 354 6.43 5.33 -48.04
C LEU A 354 5.55 5.19 -49.29
N PHE A 355 4.29 5.62 -49.27
CA PHE A 355 3.41 5.62 -50.45
C PHE A 355 3.45 6.93 -51.22
N GLN A 356 3.99 8.00 -50.63
CA GLN A 356 4.14 9.31 -51.30
C GLN A 356 5.44 9.43 -52.09
N HIS A 357 6.44 8.61 -51.77
CA HIS A 357 7.77 8.58 -52.38
C HIS A 357 8.01 7.23 -53.04
#